data_AF-A6MK25-F1
#
_entry.id   AF-A6MK25-F1
#
_cell.length_a   1.000
_cell.length_b   1.000
_cell.length_c   1.000
_cell.angle_alpha   90.00
_cell.angle_beta   90.00
_cell.angle_gamma   90.00
#
_symmetry.space_group_name_H-M   'P 1'
#
loop_
_entity.id
_entity.type
_entity.pdbx_description
1 polymer ?
#
loop_
_entity_poly.entity_id
_entity_poly.type
_entity_poly.pdbx_seq_one_letter_code
_entity_poly.pdbx_strand_id
1 'polypeptide(L)' 'LSALNEIYSYVSKYSEELIGALEQDEQARRQRLAYKVEQLINAMFIES' A
#
# COMPACT_ATOMS: atom_id res chain seq x y z
N LEU A 1 15.64 12.05 -4.55
CA LEU A 1 14.22 12.08 -4.14
C LEU A 1 13.38 12.04 -5.40
N SER A 2 12.78 10.90 -5.74
CA SER A 2 11.89 10.77 -6.90
C SER A 2 10.44 10.96 -6.47
N ALA A 3 9.56 11.38 -7.38
CA ALA A 3 8.12 11.49 -7.10
C ALA A 3 7.51 10.17 -6.59
N LEU A 4 8.05 9.04 -7.05
CA LEU A 4 7.61 7.72 -6.61
C LEU A 4 7.98 7.46 -5.13
N ASN A 5 9.21 7.83 -4.71
CA ASN A 5 9.61 7.69 -3.31
C ASN A 5 8.78 8.56 -2.36
N GLU A 6 8.35 9.73 -2.83
CA GLU A 6 7.46 10.60 -2.06
C GLU A 6 6.07 9.96 -1.89
N ILE A 7 5.48 9.43 -2.97
CA ILE A 7 4.22 8.66 -2.90
C ILE A 7 4.35 7.48 -1.94
N TYR A 8 5.45 6.74 -1.98
CA TYR A 8 5.69 5.61 -1.08
C TYR A 8 5.81 6.01 0.38
N SER A 9 6.41 7.16 0.66
CA SER A 9 6.48 7.69 2.02
C SER A 9 5.08 7.91 2.61
N TYR A 10 4.13 8.37 1.78
CA TYR A 10 2.73 8.50 2.17
C TYR A 10 2.04 7.14 2.33
N VAL A 11 2.25 6.21 1.39
CA VAL A 11 1.66 4.85 1.48
C VAL A 11 2.11 4.11 2.73
N SER A 12 3.39 4.20 3.09
CA SER A 12 3.93 3.58 4.32
C SER A 12 3.36 4.22 5.58
N LYS A 13 3.29 5.56 5.60
CA LYS A 13 2.78 6.34 6.75
C LYS A 13 1.32 6.05 7.09
N TYR A 14 0.48 5.79 6.09
CA TYR A 14 -0.97 5.58 6.26
C TYR A 14 -1.41 4.16 5.90
N SER A 15 -0.51 3.19 6.08
CA SER A 15 -0.70 1.82 5.59
C SER A 15 -1.94 1.15 6.22
N GLU A 16 -2.18 1.34 7.52
CA GLU A 16 -3.35 0.79 8.21
C GLU A 16 -4.66 1.35 7.66
N GLU A 17 -4.77 2.68 7.52
CA GLU A 17 -5.98 3.31 7.00
C GLU A 17 -6.23 2.95 5.54
N LEU A 18 -5.17 2.82 4.75
CA LEU A 18 -5.23 2.47 3.34
C LEU A 18 -5.67 1.01 3.14
N ILE A 19 -5.11 0.08 3.92
CA ILE A 19 -5.55 -1.32 3.94
C ILE A 19 -7.00 -1.41 4.40
N GLY A 20 -7.36 -0.75 5.50
CA GLY A 20 -8.73 -0.73 6.00
C GLY A 20 -9.73 -0.23 4.96
N ALA A 21 -9.41 0.83 4.22
CA ALA A 21 -10.25 1.33 3.13
C ALA A 21 -10.40 0.32 1.99
N LEU A 22 -9.32 -0.37 1.61
CA LEU A 22 -9.34 -1.40 0.56
C LEU A 22 -10.10 -2.66 0.97
N GLU A 23 -10.19 -2.96 2.26
CA GLU A 23 -11.00 -4.07 2.78
C GLU A 23 -12.50 -3.74 2.80
N GLN A 24 -12.88 -2.47 2.97
CA GLN A 24 -14.28 -2.06 2.93
C GLN A 24 -14.82 -1.99 1.48
N ASP A 25 -13.97 -1.70 0.49
CA ASP A 25 -14.39 -1.61 -0.90
C ASP A 25 -14.53 -2.99 -1.58
N GLU A 26 -15.69 -3.25 -2.19
CA GLU A 26 -15.97 -4.55 -2.82
C GLU A 26 -15.08 -4.81 -4.05
N GLN A 27 -14.84 -3.79 -4.87
CA GLN A 27 -14.03 -3.95 -6.08
C GLN A 27 -12.57 -4.20 -5.73
N ALA A 28 -12.05 -3.49 -4.73
CA ALA A 28 -10.71 -3.65 -4.19
C ALA A 28 -10.49 -5.04 -3.59
N ARG A 29 -11.47 -5.57 -2.84
CA ARG A 29 -11.43 -6.95 -2.35
C ARG A 29 -11.40 -7.97 -3.47
N ARG A 30 -12.27 -7.83 -4.48
CA ARG A 30 -12.27 -8.73 -5.66
C ARG A 30 -10.92 -8.76 -6.37
N GLN A 31 -10.22 -7.62 -6.41
CA GLN A 31 -8.91 -7.49 -7.03
C GLN A 31 -7.73 -7.74 -6.08
N ARG A 32 -7.99 -8.07 -4.81
CA ARG A 32 -7.01 -8.30 -3.75
C ARG A 32 -6.03 -7.13 -3.58
N LEU A 33 -6.53 -5.89 -3.61
CA LEU A 33 -5.68 -4.70 -3.59
C LEU A 33 -4.94 -4.53 -2.26
N ALA A 34 -5.59 -4.78 -1.11
CA ALA A 34 -4.94 -4.71 0.21
C ALA A 34 -3.69 -5.59 0.26
N TYR A 35 -3.83 -6.86 -0.14
CA TYR A 35 -2.71 -7.79 -0.22
C TYR A 35 -1.58 -7.30 -1.13
N LYS A 36 -1.91 -6.72 -2.30
CA LYS A 36 -0.89 -6.18 -3.21
C LYS A 36 -0.14 -5.00 -2.61
N VAL A 37 -0.83 -4.13 -1.85
CA VAL A 37 -0.22 -3.01 -1.14
C VAL A 37 0.72 -3.52 -0.04
N GLU A 38 0.31 -4.50 0.75
CA GLU A 38 1.18 -5.13 1.77
C GLU A 38 2.45 -5.73 1.16
N GLN A 39 2.32 -6.46 0.04
CA GLN A 39 3.47 -7.02 -0.67
C GLN A 39 4.45 -5.92 -1.13
N LEU A 40 3.91 -4.81 -1.64
CA LEU A 40 4.68 -3.68 -2.11
C LEU A 40 5.39 -2.93 -0.96
N ILE A 41 4.74 -2.74 0.19
CA ILE A 41 5.37 -2.16 1.38
C ILE A 41 6.52 -3.06 1.88
N ASN A 42 6.29 -4.37 1.95
CA ASN A 42 7.32 -5.32 2.38
C ASN A 42 8.52 -5.37 1.43
N ALA A 43 8.28 -5.36 0.12
CA ALA A 43 9.36 -5.35 -0.87
C ALA A 43 10.25 -4.11 -0.73
N MET A 44 9.64 -2.95 -0.48
CA MET A 44 10.39 -1.71 -0.31
C MET A 44 11.15 -1.62 1.01
N PHE A 45 10.63 -2.20 2.09
CA PHE A 45 11.37 -2.30 3.35
C PHE A 45 12.66 -3.13 3.20
N ILE A 46 12.66 -4.12 2.30
CA ILE A 46 13.85 -4.94 2.00
C ILE A 46 14.86 -4.18 1.13
N GLU A 47 14.41 -3.24 0.30
CA GLU A 47 15.26 -2.45 -0.61
C GLU A 47 15.87 -1.18 0.03
N SER A 48 15.45 -0.81 1.24
CA SER A 48 15.91 0.35 2.02
C SER A 48 16.94 -0.02 3.09
#